data_AF-A0A1M2ZMT6-F1
#
_entry.id   AF-A0A1M2ZMT6-F1
#
_cell.length_a   1.000
_cell.length_b   1.000
_cell.length_c   1.000
_cell.angle_alpha   90.00
_cell.angle_beta   90.00
_cell.angle_gamma   90.00
#
_symmetry.space_group_name_H-M   'P 1'
#
loop_
_entity.id
_entity.type
_entity.pdbx_description
1 polymer ?
#
loop_
_entity_poly.entity_id
_entity_poly.type
_entity_poly.pdbx_seq_one_letter_code
_entity_poly.pdbx_strand_id
1 'polypeptide(L)'
;MDYEYNPNIPIYIQIMDIIKLKVLSEEWKEGDRVPSVRDLSIEFSVNPNTMQRALSELEREGLVYSERTAGRFITTDKGKINETREAMARHTIESFLKQMQKVGFTTEQIITKIKEV
;
A
#
# COMPACT_ATOMS: atom_id res chain seq x y z
N MET A 1 1.21 -15.76 -8.19
CA MET A 1 -0.09 -15.11 -7.95
C MET A 1 -0.20 -14.06 -9.02
N ASP A 2 -1.23 -14.09 -9.85
CA ASP A 2 -1.35 -13.10 -10.92
C ASP A 2 -1.93 -11.81 -10.34
N TYR A 3 -1.19 -10.71 -10.46
CA TYR A 3 -1.64 -9.40 -10.01
C TYR A 3 -2.47 -8.74 -11.11
N GLU A 4 -3.77 -8.56 -10.88
CA GLU A 4 -4.63 -7.80 -11.79
C GLU A 4 -4.52 -6.30 -11.49
N TYR A 5 -3.91 -5.56 -12.41
CA TYR A 5 -3.76 -4.10 -12.30
C TYR A 5 -4.91 -3.36 -12.98
N ASN A 6 -5.43 -2.33 -12.31
CA ASN A 6 -6.38 -1.41 -12.92
C ASN A 6 -5.64 -0.47 -13.90
N PRO A 7 -5.97 -0.46 -15.21
CA PRO A 7 -5.27 0.36 -16.19
C PRO A 7 -5.47 1.87 -16.00
N ASN A 8 -6.49 2.28 -15.24
CA ASN A 8 -6.78 3.68 -14.95
C ASN A 8 -5.96 4.24 -13.79
N ILE A 9 -5.20 3.41 -13.08
CA ILE A 9 -4.37 3.80 -11.95
C ILE A 9 -2.91 3.50 -12.30
N PRO A 10 -1.96 4.44 -12.10
CA PRO A 10 -0.55 4.15 -12.31
C PRO A 10 -0.10 2.90 -11.55
N ILE A 11 0.53 1.94 -12.26
CA ILE A 11 0.90 0.63 -11.71
C ILE A 11 1.78 0.77 -10.46
N TYR A 12 2.70 1.73 -10.43
CA TYR A 12 3.58 1.92 -9.27
C TYR A 12 2.81 2.28 -7.99
N ILE A 13 1.67 2.98 -8.09
CA ILE A 13 0.80 3.31 -6.94
C ILE A 13 0.15 2.02 -6.43
N GLN A 14 -0.34 1.17 -7.34
CA GLN A 14 -0.94 -0.11 -6.98
C GLN A 14 0.07 -1.04 -6.30
N ILE A 15 1.33 -1.07 -6.77
CA ILE A 15 2.42 -1.79 -6.11
C ILE A 15 2.69 -1.23 -4.71
N MET A 16 2.73 0.10 -4.56
CA MET A 16 2.92 0.71 -3.25
C MET A 16 1.83 0.29 -2.27
N ASP A 17 0.56 0.28 -2.70
CA ASP A 17 -0.56 -0.13 -1.86
C ASP A 17 -0.46 -1.61 -1.45
N ILE A 18 -0.06 -2.50 -2.38
CA ILE A 18 0.17 -3.92 -2.08
C ILE A 18 1.30 -4.07 -1.05
N ILE A 19 2.44 -3.40 -1.24
CA ILE A 19 3.57 -3.49 -0.30
C ILE A 19 3.20 -2.92 1.07
N LYS A 20 2.48 -1.79 1.11
CA LYS A 20 1.95 -1.22 2.35
C LYS A 20 1.08 -2.24 3.08
N LEU A 21 0.18 -2.93 2.38
CA LEU A 21 -0.64 -3.99 2.98
C LEU A 21 0.19 -5.15 3.52
N LYS A 22 1.24 -5.60 2.82
CA LYS A 22 2.17 -6.63 3.32
C LYS A 22 2.84 -6.22 4.63
N VAL A 23 3.24 -4.96 4.75
CA VAL A 23 3.82 -4.42 6.00
C VAL A 23 2.76 -4.30 7.10
N LEU A 24 1.60 -3.74 6.78
CA LEU A 24 0.52 -3.50 7.76
C LEU A 24 -0.13 -4.78 8.28
N SER A 25 -0.09 -5.87 7.50
CA SER A 25 -0.56 -7.21 7.87
C SER A 25 0.51 -8.08 8.53
N GLU A 26 1.69 -7.53 8.79
CA GLU A 26 2.86 -8.24 9.37
C GLU A 26 3.38 -9.41 8.52
N GLU A 27 3.00 -9.50 7.24
CA GLU A 27 3.62 -10.43 6.29
C GLU A 27 5.09 -10.06 6.08
N TRP A 28 5.37 -8.76 5.97
CA TRP A 28 6.72 -8.18 6.00
C TRP A 28 6.88 -7.41 7.31
N LYS A 29 7.79 -7.88 8.15
CA LYS A 29 7.99 -7.38 9.51
C LYS A 29 8.97 -6.21 9.53
N GLU A 30 8.92 -5.46 10.63
CA GLU A 30 9.90 -4.42 10.96
C GLU A 30 11.33 -4.98 10.84
N GLY A 31 12.19 -4.31 10.07
CA GLY A 31 13.57 -4.73 9.83
C GLY A 31 13.76 -5.86 8.82
N ASP A 32 12.68 -6.42 8.24
CA ASP A 32 12.81 -7.42 7.19
C ASP A 32 13.47 -6.83 5.94
N ARG A 33 14.31 -7.63 5.30
CA ARG A 33 14.95 -7.27 4.03
C ARG A 33 13.92 -7.30 2.91
N VAL A 34 13.77 -6.17 2.22
CA VAL A 34 12.93 -6.06 1.03
C VAL A 34 13.63 -6.80 -0.13
N PRO A 35 12.93 -7.68 -0.87
CA PRO A 35 13.52 -8.37 -2.02
C PRO A 35 14.00 -7.37 -3.08
N SER A 36 14.92 -7.82 -3.95
CA SER A 36 15.52 -6.91 -4.92
C SER A 36 14.48 -6.38 -5.92
N VAL A 37 14.77 -5.24 -6.56
CA VAL A 37 13.93 -4.72 -7.66
C VAL A 37 13.70 -5.80 -8.71
N ARG A 38 14.72 -6.60 -9.03
CA ARG A 38 14.62 -7.66 -10.03
C ARG A 38 13.65 -8.76 -9.59
N ASP A 39 13.77 -9.22 -8.35
CA ASP A 39 12.94 -10.30 -7.82
C ASP A 39 11.47 -9.85 -7.74
N LEU A 40 11.22 -8.67 -7.18
CA LEU A 40 9.88 -8.11 -7.09
C LEU A 40 9.29 -7.82 -8.47
N SER A 41 10.08 -7.40 -9.45
CA SER A 41 9.56 -7.16 -10.81
C SER A 41 9.07 -8.45 -11.47
N ILE A 42 9.74 -9.57 -11.21
CA ILE A 42 9.33 -10.90 -11.68
C ILE A 42 8.09 -11.35 -10.93
N GLU A 43 8.10 -11.27 -9.60
CA GLU A 43 6.97 -11.67 -8.75
C GLU A 43 5.70 -10.91 -9.11
N PHE A 44 5.80 -9.59 -9.26
CA PHE A 44 4.68 -8.71 -9.57
C PHE A 44 4.38 -8.65 -11.07
N SER A 45 5.20 -9.27 -11.92
CA SER A 45 5.07 -9.21 -13.39
C SER A 45 5.00 -7.77 -13.94
N VAL A 46 5.88 -6.89 -13.47
CA VAL A 46 5.94 -5.47 -13.85
C VAL A 46 7.30 -5.06 -14.39
N ASN A 47 7.34 -3.93 -15.08
CA ASN A 47 8.60 -3.35 -15.56
C ASN A 47 9.52 -2.99 -14.36
N PRO A 48 10.83 -3.32 -14.40
CA PRO A 48 11.79 -2.98 -13.35
C PRO A 48 11.83 -1.50 -12.96
N ASN A 49 11.65 -0.59 -13.91
CA ASN A 49 11.60 0.85 -13.63
C ASN A 49 10.34 1.22 -12.82
N THR A 50 9.21 0.54 -13.07
CA THR A 50 7.97 0.73 -12.30
C THR A 50 8.14 0.25 -10.86
N MET A 51 8.76 -0.92 -10.68
CA MET A 51 9.08 -1.44 -9.34
C MET A 51 10.08 -0.56 -8.60
N GLN A 52 11.13 -0.10 -9.29
CA GLN A 52 12.09 0.84 -8.72
C GLN A 52 11.41 2.13 -8.26
N ARG A 53 10.51 2.69 -9.09
CA ARG A 53 9.73 3.88 -8.72
C ARG A 53 8.89 3.62 -7.47
N ALA A 54 8.18 2.49 -7.38
CA ALA A 54 7.38 2.15 -6.21
C ALA A 54 8.24 2.09 -4.94
N LEU A 55 9.39 1.39 -4.97
CA LEU A 55 10.29 1.29 -3.83
C LEU A 55 10.90 2.65 -3.44
N SER A 56 11.27 3.48 -4.41
CA SER A 56 11.78 4.83 -4.14
C SER A 56 10.73 5.74 -3.51
N GLU A 57 9.45 5.63 -3.90
CA GLU A 57 8.37 6.39 -3.27
C GLU A 57 8.09 5.89 -1.85
N LEU A 58 8.11 4.57 -1.60
CA LEU A 58 8.00 4.01 -0.24
C LEU A 58 9.16 4.42 0.66
N GLU A 59 10.36 4.55 0.07
CA GLU A 59 11.53 5.08 0.75
C GLU A 59 11.37 6.56 1.09
N ARG A 60 10.79 7.35 0.17
CA ARG A 60 10.43 8.76 0.44
C ARG A 60 9.38 8.90 1.54
N GLU A 61 8.41 7.98 1.60
CA GLU A 61 7.40 7.94 2.65
C GLU A 61 7.97 7.48 4.01
N GLY A 62 9.16 6.86 4.01
CA GLY A 62 9.85 6.37 5.21
C GLY A 62 9.40 4.99 5.68
N LEU A 63 8.58 4.27 4.88
CA LEU A 63 8.16 2.91 5.19
C LEU A 63 9.27 1.88 4.86
N VAL A 64 10.13 2.24 3.91
CA VAL A 64 11.31 1.47 3.50
C VAL A 64 12.54 2.36 3.68
N TYR A 65 13.70 1.77 3.98
CA TYR A 65 14.97 2.50 3.98
C TYR A 65 16.07 1.67 3.33
N SER A 66 17.05 2.34 2.73
CA SER A 66 18.21 1.68 2.13
C SER A 66 19.40 1.68 3.08
N GLU A 67 20.07 0.53 3.20
CA GLU A 67 21.40 0.43 3.79
C GLU A 67 22.45 0.19 2.71
N ARG A 68 23.56 0.93 2.80
CA ARG A 68 24.66 0.85 1.83
C ARG A 68 25.14 -0.60 1.75
N THR A 69 25.23 -1.14 0.54
CA THR A 69 25.66 -2.53 0.22
C THR A 69 24.78 -3.67 0.75
N ALA A 70 23.85 -3.42 1.70
CA ALA A 70 23.00 -4.47 2.28
C ALA A 70 21.62 -4.59 1.62
N GLY A 71 21.10 -3.51 1.02
CA GLY A 71 19.82 -3.50 0.30
C GLY A 71 18.79 -2.60 0.97
N ARG A 72 17.51 -2.92 0.78
CA ARG A 72 16.39 -2.18 1.39
C ARG A 72 15.75 -2.98 2.52
N PHE A 73 15.21 -2.29 3.50
CA PHE A 73 14.61 -2.87 4.69
C PHE A 73 13.32 -2.15 5.05
N ILE A 74 12.40 -2.87 5.70
CA ILE A 74 11.18 -2.28 6.27
C ILE A 74 11.54 -1.50 7.52
N THR A 75 10.99 -0.29 7.66
CA THR A 75 11.22 0.56 8.82
C THR A 75 10.90 -0.13 10.14
N THR A 76 11.67 0.17 11.18
CA THR A 76 11.36 -0.21 12.58
C THR A 76 10.65 0.92 13.33
N ASP A 77 10.33 2.03 12.65
CA ASP A 77 9.58 3.14 13.22
C ASP A 77 8.08 2.81 13.28
N LYS A 78 7.64 2.39 14.47
CA LYS A 78 6.22 2.10 14.75
C LYS A 78 5.31 3.30 14.55
N GLY A 79 5.82 4.51 14.78
CA GLY A 79 5.08 5.75 14.52
C GLY A 79 4.75 5.88 13.02
N LYS A 80 5.74 5.61 12.17
CA LYS A 80 5.56 5.63 10.71
C LYS A 80 4.60 4.55 10.21
N ILE A 81 4.70 3.33 10.75
CA ILE A 81 3.78 2.23 10.40
C ILE A 81 2.35 2.60 10.80
N ASN A 82 2.16 3.17 12.00
CA ASN A 82 0.84 3.58 12.44
C ASN A 82 0.28 4.77 11.64
N GLU A 83 1.11 5.76 11.30
CA GLU A 83 0.74 6.86 10.41
C GLU A 83 0.25 6.33 9.04
N THR A 84 0.98 5.36 8.48
CA THR A 84 0.62 4.71 7.20
C THR A 84 -0.71 3.98 7.30
N ARG A 85 -0.95 3.27 8.42
CA ARG A 85 -2.22 2.59 8.71
C ARG A 85 -3.40 3.55 8.73
N GLU A 86 -3.27 4.64 9.49
CA GLU A 86 -4.30 5.66 9.63
C GLU A 86 -4.59 6.36 8.30
N ALA A 87 -3.54 6.67 7.51
CA ALA A 87 -3.69 7.27 6.19
C ALA A 87 -4.44 6.34 5.22
N MET A 88 -4.09 5.05 5.19
CA MET A 88 -4.75 4.06 4.34
C MET A 88 -6.21 3.84 4.75
N ALA A 89 -6.49 3.74 6.05
CA ALA A 89 -7.85 3.63 6.57
C ALA A 89 -8.70 4.84 6.18
N ARG A 90 -8.17 6.06 6.37
CA ARG A 90 -8.85 7.30 5.99
C ARG A 90 -9.16 7.34 4.50
N HIS A 91 -8.19 7.05 3.64
CA HIS A 91 -8.39 7.05 2.19
C HIS A 91 -9.48 6.03 1.76
N THR A 92 -9.46 4.84 2.38
CA THR A 92 -10.45 3.79 2.11
C THR A 92 -11.85 4.23 2.53
N ILE A 93 -11.99 4.80 3.74
CA ILE A 93 -13.25 5.33 4.25
C ILE A 93 -13.77 6.46 3.34
N GLU A 94 -12.91 7.41 2.96
CA GLU A 94 -13.30 8.51 2.07
C GLU A 94 -13.77 8.02 0.70
N SER A 95 -13.07 7.06 0.11
CA SER A 95 -13.46 6.46 -1.17
C SER A 95 -14.81 5.75 -1.05
N PHE A 96 -15.00 4.94 -0.01
CA PHE A 96 -16.26 4.26 0.29
C PHE A 96 -17.43 5.24 0.47
N LEU A 97 -17.25 6.28 1.30
CA LEU A 97 -18.28 7.29 1.53
C LEU A 97 -18.65 8.01 0.24
N LYS A 98 -17.67 8.41 -0.59
CA LYS A 98 -17.92 9.03 -1.89
C LYS A 98 -18.71 8.12 -2.83
N GLN A 99 -18.44 6.82 -2.83
CA GLN A 99 -19.17 5.85 -3.65
C GLN A 99 -20.61 5.70 -3.16
N MET A 100 -20.83 5.55 -1.86
CA MET A 100 -22.17 5.43 -1.27
C MET A 100 -23.04 6.67 -1.51
N GLN A 101 -22.45 7.86 -1.39
CA GLN A 101 -23.13 9.13 -1.68
C GLN A 101 -23.55 9.24 -3.15
N LYS A 102 -22.72 8.74 -4.09
CA LYS A 102 -23.09 8.71 -5.51
C LYS A 102 -24.27 7.78 -5.82
N VAL A 103 -24.46 6.74 -5.01
CA VAL A 103 -25.61 5.82 -5.10
C VAL A 103 -26.86 6.44 -4.45
N GLY A 104 -26.73 7.54 -3.72
CA GLY A 104 -27.85 8.29 -3.11
C GLY A 104 -28.06 8.01 -1.63
N PHE A 105 -27.11 7.35 -0.95
CA PHE A 105 -27.20 7.12 0.49
C PHE A 105 -26.78 8.37 1.29
N THR A 106 -27.52 8.68 2.35
CA THR A 106 -27.09 9.65 3.37
C THR A 106 -26.08 9.02 4.33
N THR A 107 -25.30 9.85 5.02
CA THR A 107 -24.34 9.39 6.03
C THR A 107 -24.99 8.51 7.10
N GLU A 108 -26.19 8.86 7.56
CA GLU A 108 -26.94 8.08 8.55
C GLU A 108 -27.30 6.70 8.01
N GLN A 109 -27.76 6.62 6.76
CA GLN A 109 -28.07 5.34 6.12
C GLN A 109 -26.81 4.48 5.96
N ILE A 110 -25.68 5.09 5.59
CA ILE A 110 -24.39 4.38 5.48
C ILE A 110 -23.99 3.78 6.83
N ILE A 111 -24.06 4.55 7.91
CA ILE A 111 -23.71 4.07 9.27
C ILE A 111 -24.63 2.90 9.67
N THR A 112 -25.93 2.99 9.38
CA THR A 112 -26.85 1.89 9.63
C THR A 112 -26.47 0.64 8.83
N LYS A 113 -26.09 0.78 7.56
CA LYS A 113 -25.72 -0.38 6.71
C LYS A 113 -24.42 -1.04 7.12
N ILE A 114 -23.42 -0.29 7.60
CA ILE A 114 -22.18 -0.86 8.14
C ILE A 114 -22.48 -1.80 9.33
N LYS A 115 -23.49 -1.50 10.16
CA LYS A 115 -23.85 -2.33 11.33
C LYS A 115 -24.59 -3.62 10.96
N GLU A 116 -25.07 -3.74 9.73
CA GLU A 116 -25.84 -4.90 9.25
C GLU A 116 -24.95 -5.97 8.58
N VAL A 117 -23.69 -5.63 8.28
CA VAL A 117 -22.67 -6.53 7.68
C VAL A 117 -21.83 -7.17 8.77
#